data_AF-A0A2A2TMK7-F1
#
_entry.id   AF-A0A2A2TMK7-F1
#
_cell.length_a   1.000
_cell.length_b   1.000
_cell.length_c   1.000
_cell.angle_alpha   90.00
_cell.angle_beta   90.00
_cell.angle_gamma   90.00
#
_symmetry.space_group_name_H-M   'P 1'
#
loop_
_entity.id
_entity.type
_entity.pdbx_description
1 polymer ?
#
loop_
_entity_poly.entity_id
_entity_poly.type
_entity_poly.pdbx_seq_one_letter_code
_entity_poly.pdbx_strand_id
1 'polypeptide(L)'
;MNLLNLFKPKPKAPTIDSYGQPNSIEPQEIQSIMEWLFASLMSAGYFGRSHIIWYDSDNPDPSLEQVVKKVMHREEPVFLYRIGGRVQTPRDGYYWRMMNEHPSMRVYQFEVRD
;
A
#
# COMPACT_ATOMS: atom_id res chain seq x y z
N MET A 1 17.58 12.98 -14.62
CA MET A 1 16.25 12.38 -14.34
C MET A 1 15.77 11.71 -15.61
N ASN A 2 15.45 10.41 -15.55
CA ASN A 2 15.14 9.61 -16.74
C ASN A 2 13.62 9.61 -17.01
N LEU A 3 13.18 10.31 -18.06
CA LEU A 3 11.78 10.44 -18.51
C LEU A 3 11.17 9.13 -19.06
N LEU A 4 11.99 8.11 -19.27
CA LEU A 4 11.58 6.83 -19.86
C LEU A 4 10.76 5.91 -18.94
N ASN A 5 10.64 6.25 -17.65
CA ASN A 5 9.87 5.44 -16.69
C ASN A 5 8.34 5.70 -16.71
N LEU A 6 7.87 6.65 -17.52
CA LEU A 6 6.44 7.00 -17.64
C LEU A 6 5.66 6.11 -18.61
N PHE A 7 6.35 5.36 -19.50
CA PHE A 7 5.71 4.55 -20.55
C PHE A 7 5.93 3.05 -20.37
N LYS A 8 6.11 2.56 -19.13
CA LYS A 8 6.06 1.11 -18.91
C LYS A 8 4.62 0.65 -19.16
N PRO A 9 4.37 -0.32 -20.05
CA PRO A 9 3.02 -0.84 -20.26
C PRO A 9 2.45 -1.32 -18.93
N LYS A 10 1.16 -1.05 -18.68
CA LYS A 10 0.47 -1.59 -17.52
C LYS A 10 0.65 -3.12 -17.53
N PRO A 11 1.09 -3.73 -16.42
CA PRO A 11 1.33 -5.16 -16.38
C PRO A 11 0.04 -5.92 -16.74
N LYS A 12 0.18 -7.14 -17.27
CA LYS A 12 -0.99 -7.99 -17.61
C LYS A 12 -1.61 -8.69 -16.40
N ALA A 13 -0.99 -8.53 -15.23
CA ALA A 13 -1.40 -9.04 -13.94
C ALA A 13 -1.14 -7.95 -12.89
N PRO A 14 -1.88 -7.94 -11.77
CA PRO A 14 -1.58 -7.03 -10.67
C PRO A 14 -0.12 -7.20 -10.23
N THR A 15 0.56 -6.10 -9.94
CA THR A 15 1.88 -6.13 -9.28
C THR A 15 1.80 -5.31 -8.01
N ILE A 16 2.41 -5.79 -6.92
CA ILE A 16 2.42 -5.11 -5.63
C ILE A 16 3.89 -4.77 -5.30
N ASP A 17 4.23 -3.49 -5.30
CA ASP A 17 5.52 -3.02 -4.78
C ASP A 17 5.44 -2.87 -3.25
N SER A 18 6.45 -3.37 -2.53
CA SER A 18 6.50 -3.40 -1.06
C SER A 18 7.52 -2.41 -0.50
N TYR A 19 7.17 -1.67 0.55
CA TYR A 19 8.02 -0.65 1.17
C TYR A 19 8.01 -0.72 2.70
N GLY A 20 9.16 -0.43 3.32
CA GLY A 20 9.26 -0.29 4.78
C GLY A 20 9.10 -1.58 5.57
N GLN A 21 9.17 -2.74 4.91
CA GLN A 21 8.97 -4.05 5.55
C GLN A 21 9.97 -4.25 6.69
N PRO A 22 9.50 -4.32 7.96
CA PRO A 22 10.40 -4.50 9.08
C PRO A 22 10.69 -5.99 9.31
N ASN A 23 11.81 -6.26 9.98
CA ASN A 23 12.23 -7.61 10.34
C ASN A 23 11.33 -8.27 11.41
N SER A 24 10.41 -7.51 12.02
CA SER A 24 9.53 -7.95 13.10
C SER A 24 8.28 -8.70 12.64
N ILE A 25 7.97 -8.69 11.34
CA ILE A 25 6.84 -9.44 10.79
C ILE A 25 7.33 -10.79 10.29
N GLU A 26 6.64 -11.85 10.73
CA GLU A 26 6.94 -13.21 10.29
C GLU A 26 6.70 -13.37 8.77
N PRO A 27 7.56 -14.10 8.04
CA PRO A 27 7.41 -14.30 6.61
C PRO A 27 6.04 -14.84 6.18
N GLN A 28 5.42 -15.71 7.00
CA GLN A 28 4.09 -16.27 6.73
C GLN A 28 2.99 -15.20 6.81
N GLU A 29 3.12 -14.22 7.71
CA GLU A 29 2.17 -13.11 7.81
C GLU A 29 2.29 -12.20 6.57
N ILE A 30 3.53 -11.90 6.15
CA ILE A 30 3.78 -11.15 4.90
C ILE A 30 3.16 -11.87 3.71
N GLN A 31 3.40 -13.17 3.56
CA GLN A 31 2.83 -13.96 2.47
C GLN A 31 1.30 -13.92 2.47
N SER A 32 0.67 -14.16 3.63
CA SER A 32 -0.80 -14.18 3.76
C SER A 32 -1.42 -12.86 3.35
N ILE A 33 -0.81 -11.73 3.76
CA ILE A 33 -1.28 -10.38 3.40
C ILE A 33 -1.11 -10.13 1.91
N MET A 34 0.03 -10.51 1.32
CA MET A 34 0.30 -10.32 -0.10
C MET A 34 -0.66 -11.16 -0.98
N GLU A 35 -0.96 -12.40 -0.59
CA GLU A 35 -1.91 -13.26 -1.28
C GLU A 35 -3.33 -12.69 -1.23
N TRP A 36 -3.77 -12.27 -0.03
CA TRP A 36 -5.08 -11.64 0.13
C TRP A 36 -5.20 -10.33 -0.67
N LEU A 37 -4.15 -9.50 -0.66
CA LEU A 37 -4.17 -8.23 -1.39
C LEU A 37 -4.20 -8.46 -2.91
N PHE A 38 -3.42 -9.43 -3.39
CA PHE A 38 -3.44 -9.81 -4.80
C PHE A 38 -4.82 -10.32 -5.23
N ALA A 39 -5.44 -11.20 -4.44
CA ALA A 39 -6.79 -11.69 -4.70
C ALA A 39 -7.83 -10.56 -4.69
N SER A 40 -7.71 -9.61 -3.76
CA SER A 40 -8.59 -8.44 -3.66
C SER A 40 -8.49 -7.55 -4.91
N LEU A 41 -7.27 -7.29 -5.39
CA LEU A 41 -7.05 -6.52 -6.63
C LEU A 41 -7.64 -7.23 -7.85
N MET A 42 -7.42 -8.55 -7.96
CA MET A 42 -8.01 -9.36 -9.04
C MET A 42 -9.53 -9.35 -9.00
N SER A 43 -10.13 -9.49 -7.82
CA SER A 43 -11.58 -9.45 -7.64
C SER A 43 -12.18 -8.09 -7.99
N ALA A 44 -11.44 -7.00 -7.77
CA ALA A 44 -11.82 -5.65 -8.18
C ALA A 44 -11.57 -5.37 -9.67
N GLY A 45 -11.04 -6.34 -10.43
CA GLY A 45 -10.69 -6.17 -11.84
C GLY A 45 -9.50 -5.23 -12.06
N TYR A 46 -8.63 -5.05 -11.06
CA TYR A 46 -7.46 -4.19 -11.15
C TYR A 46 -6.24 -4.96 -11.66
N PHE A 47 -5.73 -4.58 -12.84
CA PHE A 47 -4.58 -5.21 -13.50
C PHE A 47 -3.36 -4.29 -13.59
N GLY A 48 -3.28 -3.26 -12.74
CA GLY A 48 -2.17 -2.31 -12.73
C GLY A 48 -1.11 -2.58 -11.66
N ARG A 49 -0.25 -1.59 -11.44
CA ARG A 49 0.67 -1.57 -10.31
C ARG A 49 -0.04 -1.05 -9.07
N SER A 50 0.30 -1.61 -7.92
CA SER A 50 -0.20 -1.21 -6.61
C SER A 50 0.96 -1.22 -5.61
N HIS A 51 0.72 -0.67 -4.43
CA HIS A 51 1.76 -0.41 -3.44
C HIS A 51 1.29 -0.87 -2.07
N ILE A 52 2.15 -1.56 -1.31
CA ILE A 52 1.93 -1.83 0.11
C ILE A 52 3.05 -1.21 0.95
N ILE A 53 2.64 -0.48 1.98
CA ILE A 53 3.52 0.14 2.94
C ILE A 53 3.35 -0.57 4.27
N TRP A 54 4.43 -1.16 4.77
CA TRP A 54 4.48 -1.72 6.12
C TRP A 54 4.83 -0.60 7.09
N TYR A 55 3.83 -0.09 7.79
CA TYR A 55 3.97 1.07 8.65
C TYR A 55 4.12 0.65 10.11
N ASP A 56 5.33 0.78 10.63
CA ASP A 56 5.63 0.63 12.06
C ASP A 56 5.39 1.96 12.79
N SER A 57 4.36 2.01 13.64
CA SER A 57 4.06 3.22 14.42
C SER A 57 5.10 3.51 15.49
N ASP A 58 5.81 2.48 15.94
CA ASP A 58 6.78 2.56 17.03
C ASP A 58 8.16 2.97 16.48
N ASN A 59 8.41 2.73 15.19
CA ASN A 59 9.60 3.18 14.48
C ASN A 59 9.25 3.72 13.07
N PRO A 60 8.65 4.93 12.97
CA PRO A 60 8.18 5.46 11.70
C PRO A 60 9.35 5.82 10.77
N ASP A 61 9.36 5.26 9.56
CA ASP A 61 10.31 5.61 8.51
C ASP A 61 9.84 6.88 7.75
N PRO A 62 10.55 8.02 7.88
CA PRO A 62 10.17 9.27 7.21
C PRO A 62 10.23 9.19 5.67
N SER A 63 11.00 8.25 5.11
CA SER A 63 11.10 8.06 3.67
C SER A 63 9.78 7.57 3.05
N LEU A 64 8.94 6.90 3.84
CA LEU A 64 7.64 6.40 3.40
C LEU A 64 6.66 7.54 3.06
N GLU A 65 6.76 8.71 3.70
CA GLU A 65 5.93 9.87 3.32
C GLU A 65 6.24 10.32 1.88
N GLN A 66 7.51 10.25 1.47
CA GLN A 66 7.91 10.58 0.10
C GLN A 66 7.41 9.54 -0.90
N VAL A 67 7.42 8.26 -0.51
CA VAL A 67 6.84 7.17 -1.31
C VAL A 67 5.36 7.44 -1.53
N VAL A 68 4.59 7.66 -0.46
CA VAL A 68 3.15 7.99 -0.52
C VAL A 68 2.90 9.14 -1.48
N LYS A 69 3.59 10.28 -1.33
CA LYS A 69 3.45 11.42 -2.25
C LYS A 69 3.71 11.06 -3.71
N LYS A 70 4.75 10.27 -3.97
CA LYS A 70 5.13 9.87 -5.33
C LYS A 70 4.09 8.95 -5.96
N VAL A 71 3.52 8.02 -5.19
CA VAL A 71 2.52 7.06 -5.70
C VAL A 71 1.14 7.69 -5.83
N MET A 72 0.78 8.64 -4.96
CA MET A 72 -0.48 9.41 -5.07
C MET A 72 -0.64 10.10 -6.41
N HIS A 73 0.44 10.62 -7.00
CA HIS A 73 0.39 11.27 -8.31
C HIS A 73 0.12 10.32 -9.49
N ARG A 74 0.05 9.01 -9.26
CA ARG A 74 -0.04 7.99 -10.33
C ARG A 74 -1.41 7.33 -10.45
N GLU A 75 -2.37 7.69 -9.59
CA GLU A 75 -3.68 7.02 -9.50
C GLU A 75 -3.57 5.48 -9.31
N GLU A 76 -2.45 5.02 -8.74
CA GLU A 76 -2.18 3.62 -8.42
C GLU A 76 -2.70 3.33 -7.00
N PRO A 77 -3.36 2.17 -6.74
CA PRO A 77 -3.82 1.81 -5.40
C PRO A 77 -2.66 1.73 -4.41
N VAL A 78 -2.84 2.38 -3.26
CA VAL A 78 -1.88 2.39 -2.17
C VAL A 78 -2.52 1.77 -0.94
N PHE A 79 -1.84 0.80 -0.37
CA PHE A 79 -2.25 0.08 0.82
C PHE A 79 -1.24 0.32 1.94
N LEU A 80 -1.73 0.30 3.16
CA LEU A 80 -0.92 0.39 4.37
C LEU A 80 -1.26 -0.79 5.28
N TYR A 81 -0.24 -1.54 5.68
CA TYR A 81 -0.34 -2.50 6.77
C TYR A 81 0.24 -1.88 8.03
N ARG A 82 -0.59 -1.67 9.06
CA ARG A 82 -0.12 -1.08 10.31
C ARG A 82 0.46 -2.14 11.25
N ILE A 83 1.57 -1.78 11.86
CA ILE A 83 2.23 -2.50 12.94
C ILE A 83 2.19 -1.56 14.14
N GLY A 84 1.63 -2.03 15.25
CA GLY A 84 1.43 -1.20 16.44
C GLY A 84 0.12 -0.40 16.44
N GLY A 85 0.14 0.73 17.13
CA GLY A 85 -1.05 1.34 17.73
C GLY A 85 -1.87 2.21 16.79
N ARG A 86 -1.25 3.14 16.05
CA ARG A 86 -1.97 4.16 15.26
C ARG A 86 -1.39 4.29 13.87
N VAL A 87 -2.26 4.50 12.88
CA VAL A 87 -1.86 4.87 11.53
C VAL A 87 -1.57 6.36 11.49
N GLN A 88 -0.57 6.77 10.72
CA GLN A 88 -0.36 8.18 10.43
C GLN A 88 -1.59 8.78 9.75
N THR A 89 -2.01 9.97 10.20
CA THR A 89 -3.08 10.71 9.52
C THR A 89 -2.57 11.25 8.19
N PRO A 90 -3.24 10.98 7.05
CA PRO A 90 -2.90 11.58 5.76
C PRO A 90 -2.98 13.11 5.77
N ARG A 91 -2.41 13.74 4.75
CA ARG A 91 -2.62 15.17 4.49
C ARG A 91 -4.08 15.45 4.10
N ASP A 92 -4.45 16.73 4.19
CA ASP A 92 -5.80 17.22 3.87
C ASP A 92 -6.27 16.75 2.49
N GLY A 93 -7.54 16.34 2.41
CA GLY A 93 -8.16 15.78 1.22
C GLY A 93 -7.99 14.28 1.04
N TYR A 94 -7.30 13.58 1.94
CA TYR A 94 -7.10 12.13 1.87
C TYR A 94 -7.43 11.44 3.20
N TYR A 95 -7.67 10.13 3.14
CA TYR A 95 -7.89 9.31 4.32
C TYR A 95 -7.47 7.85 4.09
N TRP A 96 -7.24 7.13 5.19
CA TRP A 96 -7.04 5.68 5.19
C TRP A 96 -8.38 5.00 5.46
N ARG A 97 -8.97 4.36 4.44
CA ARG A 97 -10.13 3.49 4.62
C ARG A 97 -9.66 2.14 5.13
N MET A 98 -10.19 1.67 6.25
CA MET A 98 -9.90 0.31 6.71
C MET A 98 -10.51 -0.71 5.74
N MET A 99 -9.71 -1.70 5.34
CA MET A 99 -10.15 -2.86 4.57
C MET A 99 -10.72 -3.91 5.54
N ASN A 100 -12.01 -3.80 5.83
CA ASN A 100 -12.70 -4.65 6.82
C ASN A 100 -12.76 -6.13 6.40
N GLU A 101 -12.47 -6.42 5.13
CA GLU A 101 -12.47 -7.75 4.55
C GLU A 101 -11.20 -8.55 4.92
N HIS A 102 -10.15 -7.90 5.44
CA HIS A 102 -8.96 -8.59 5.95
C HIS A 102 -9.11 -8.92 7.45
N PRO A 103 -8.89 -10.19 7.88
CA PRO A 103 -9.11 -10.62 9.27
C PRO A 103 -8.31 -9.83 10.32
N SER A 104 -7.15 -9.28 9.97
CA SER A 104 -6.31 -8.57 10.93
C SER A 104 -6.79 -7.17 11.29
N MET A 105 -7.71 -6.56 10.50
CA MET A 105 -8.12 -5.14 10.65
C MET A 105 -6.93 -4.16 10.72
N ARG A 106 -5.83 -4.52 10.05
CA ARG A 106 -4.60 -3.72 9.98
C ARG A 106 -4.27 -3.25 8.56
N VAL A 107 -5.05 -3.67 7.56
CA VAL A 107 -4.88 -3.24 6.18
C VAL A 107 -5.79 -2.04 5.92
N TYR A 108 -5.23 -1.00 5.34
CA TYR A 108 -5.92 0.22 4.95
C TYR A 108 -5.66 0.49 3.48
N GLN A 109 -6.65 1.07 2.79
CA GLN A 109 -6.51 1.61 1.45
C GLN A 109 -6.48 3.15 1.54
N PHE A 110 -5.59 3.76 0.76
CA PHE A 110 -5.51 5.20 0.63
C PHE A 110 -6.59 5.70 -0.32
N GLU A 111 -7.38 6.67 0.12
CA GLU A 111 -8.50 7.23 -0.68
C GLU A 111 -8.56 8.75 -0.57
N VAL A 112 -9.15 9.38 -1.59
CA VAL A 112 -9.48 10.81 -1.61
C VAL A 112 -10.75 11.02 -0.80
N ARG A 113 -10.79 12.05 0.06
CA ARG A 113 -12.05 12.48 0.69
C ARG A 113 -12.89 13.18 -0.38
N ASP A 114 -14.10 12.69 -0.60
CA ASP A 114 -15.13 13.36 -1.42
C ASP A 114 -15.43 14.79 -0.92
#